data_AF-A0A522B738-F1
#
_entry.id   AF-A0A522B738-F1
#
_cell.length_a   1.000
_cell.length_b   1.000
_cell.length_c   1.000
_cell.angle_alpha   90.00
_cell.angle_beta   90.00
_cell.angle_gamma   90.00
#
_symmetry.space_group_name_H-M   'P 1'
#
loop_
_entity.id
_entity.type
_entity.pdbx_description
1 polymer ?
#
loop_
_entity_poly.entity_id
_entity_poly.type
_entity_poly.pdbx_seq_one_letter_code
_entity_poly.pdbx_strand_id
1 'polypeptide(L)'
;MTRSRSLAAALLAATMLAVPAALSTPAGAAAPASSTELVKVIASLDGDLDAALGARLESLGVVRGLELPTIDAVALTLPAAAVPQVADLAGVQAVVPQRRLQLHLYRSKEQIKALGVSAADRYRAGTQTFERPGVTGEGITVGIIDSGIFAEHPGFGGRVTT
;
A
#
# COMPACT_ATOMS: atom_id res chain seq x y z
N MET A 1 -76.04 -21.83 -55.48
CA MET A 1 -76.37 -20.40 -55.32
C MET A 1 -76.02 -19.99 -53.89
N THR A 2 -75.40 -18.80 -53.75
CA THR A 2 -75.16 -17.98 -52.51
C THR A 2 -74.32 -18.62 -51.38
N ARG A 3 -73.00 -18.30 -51.28
CA ARG A 3 -72.32 -17.23 -50.48
C ARG A 3 -72.52 -17.42 -48.96
N SER A 4 -71.49 -17.57 -48.11
CA SER A 4 -70.44 -16.60 -47.72
C SER A 4 -69.26 -17.34 -47.01
N ARG A 5 -67.97 -17.14 -47.32
CA ARG A 5 -67.03 -16.14 -46.73
C ARG A 5 -67.10 -16.05 -45.19
N SER A 6 -66.03 -16.05 -44.39
CA SER A 6 -64.57 -16.04 -44.56
C SER A 6 -63.90 -15.98 -43.16
N LEU A 7 -62.56 -16.16 -43.12
CA LEU A 7 -61.56 -15.84 -42.06
C LEU A 7 -61.52 -16.76 -40.83
N ALA A 8 -60.47 -17.56 -40.58
CA ALA A 8 -59.04 -17.27 -40.35
C ALA A 8 -58.75 -16.57 -39.02
N ALA A 9 -58.06 -17.26 -38.09
CA ALA A 9 -56.89 -16.77 -37.38
C ALA A 9 -56.32 -17.85 -36.44
N ALA A 10 -55.05 -18.16 -36.64
CA ALA A 10 -54.22 -19.00 -35.79
C ALA A 10 -53.83 -18.24 -34.50
N LEU A 11 -53.64 -18.95 -33.39
CA LEU A 11 -52.83 -18.45 -32.29
C LEU A 11 -51.83 -19.53 -31.83
N LEU A 12 -50.56 -19.22 -32.02
CA LEU A 12 -49.38 -19.91 -31.51
C LEU A 12 -49.41 -19.95 -29.98
N ALA A 13 -49.18 -21.13 -29.40
CA ALA A 13 -48.90 -21.29 -27.98
C ALA A 13 -47.46 -20.87 -27.68
N ALA A 14 -47.30 -19.74 -26.98
CA ALA A 14 -46.02 -19.30 -26.43
C ALA A 14 -45.83 -19.89 -25.02
N THR A 15 -44.93 -20.88 -24.90
CA THR A 15 -44.43 -21.37 -23.61
C THR A 15 -43.47 -20.34 -23.01
N MET A 16 -43.98 -19.57 -22.04
CA MET A 16 -43.16 -18.70 -21.18
C MET A 16 -42.47 -19.54 -20.10
N LEU A 17 -41.14 -19.69 -20.20
CA LEU A 17 -40.30 -20.14 -19.09
C LEU A 17 -40.24 -19.00 -18.06
N ALA A 18 -40.76 -19.25 -16.86
CA ALA A 18 -40.55 -18.37 -15.70
C ALA A 18 -39.08 -18.49 -15.24
N VAL A 19 -38.28 -17.45 -15.48
CA VAL A 19 -36.96 -17.28 -14.87
C VAL A 19 -37.20 -16.68 -13.47
N PRO A 20 -36.81 -17.34 -12.37
CA PRO A 20 -36.88 -16.72 -11.05
C PRO A 20 -35.86 -15.56 -11.01
N ALA A 21 -36.35 -14.36 -10.73
CA ALA A 21 -35.53 -13.20 -10.45
C ALA A 21 -34.68 -13.50 -9.21
N ALA A 22 -33.39 -13.77 -9.43
CA ALA A 22 -32.42 -13.78 -8.35
C ALA A 22 -32.40 -12.38 -7.74
N LEU A 23 -32.71 -12.29 -6.44
CA LEU A 23 -32.58 -11.08 -5.66
C LEU A 23 -31.13 -10.60 -5.74
N SER A 24 -30.90 -9.51 -6.48
CA SER A 24 -29.69 -8.72 -6.36
C SER A 24 -29.62 -8.22 -4.91
N THR A 25 -28.81 -8.85 -4.08
CA THR A 25 -28.36 -8.25 -2.83
C THR A 25 -27.67 -6.93 -3.18
N PRO A 26 -28.16 -5.75 -2.75
CA PRO A 26 -27.41 -4.53 -2.92
C PRO A 26 -26.04 -4.73 -2.27
N ALA A 27 -24.99 -4.32 -3.00
CA ALA A 27 -23.63 -4.27 -2.51
C ALA A 27 -23.64 -3.71 -1.09
N GLY A 28 -23.04 -4.47 -0.15
CA GLY A 28 -23.08 -4.16 1.27
C GLY A 28 -22.80 -2.69 1.50
N ALA A 29 -23.80 -1.99 2.07
CA ALA A 29 -23.56 -0.69 2.65
C ALA A 29 -22.40 -0.90 3.64
N ALA A 30 -21.26 -0.26 3.36
CA ALA A 30 -20.16 -0.20 4.30
C ALA A 30 -20.76 0.26 5.63
N ALA A 31 -20.55 -0.53 6.69
CA ALA A 31 -20.97 -0.14 8.02
C ALA A 31 -20.50 1.30 8.27
N PRO A 32 -21.34 2.18 8.84
CA PRO A 32 -20.93 3.55 9.11
C PRO A 32 -19.65 3.49 9.93
N ALA A 33 -18.57 4.11 9.43
CA ALA A 33 -17.31 4.19 10.14
C ALA A 33 -17.61 4.73 11.54
N SER A 34 -17.36 3.92 12.57
CA SER A 34 -17.62 4.37 13.93
C SER A 34 -16.75 5.60 14.17
N SER A 35 -17.32 6.65 14.76
CA SER A 35 -16.60 7.91 15.03
C SER A 35 -15.41 7.73 16.00
N THR A 36 -15.25 6.53 16.55
CA THR A 36 -14.16 6.13 17.43
C THR A 36 -13.06 5.32 16.74
N GLU A 37 -13.24 4.92 15.47
CA GLU A 37 -12.22 4.19 14.74
C GLU A 37 -11.04 5.10 14.42
N LEU A 38 -9.87 4.79 14.97
CA LEU A 38 -8.64 5.51 14.67
C LEU A 38 -7.99 4.93 13.42
N VAL A 39 -7.63 5.81 12.49
CA VAL A 39 -6.91 5.49 11.25
C VAL A 39 -5.55 6.14 11.25
N LYS A 40 -4.64 5.57 10.46
CA LYS A 40 -3.30 6.13 10.23
C LYS A 40 -3.23 6.71 8.83
N VAL A 41 -2.84 7.97 8.74
CA VAL A 41 -2.67 8.69 7.48
C VAL A 41 -1.33 9.40 7.45
N ILE A 42 -0.89 9.78 6.27
CA ILE A 42 0.23 10.69 6.05
C ILE A 42 -0.36 11.91 5.36
N ALA A 43 -0.18 13.09 5.96
CA ALA A 43 -0.54 14.36 5.37
C ALA A 43 0.71 15.02 4.80
N SER A 44 0.69 15.35 3.50
CA SER A 44 1.70 16.19 2.85
C SER A 44 1.34 17.64 3.11
N LEU A 45 2.34 18.45 3.46
CA LEU A 45 2.20 19.83 3.86
C LEU A 45 2.77 20.77 2.80
N ASP A 46 2.33 22.02 2.82
CA ASP A 46 2.91 23.13 2.08
C ASP A 46 3.97 23.82 2.94
N GLY A 47 5.07 23.10 3.21
CA GLY A 47 6.15 23.52 4.11
C GLY A 47 6.10 22.87 5.50
N ASP A 48 6.67 23.54 6.49
CA ASP A 48 6.81 23.02 7.84
C ASP A 48 5.47 22.99 8.61
N LEU A 49 5.38 22.08 9.59
CA LEU A 49 4.27 22.05 10.54
C LEU A 49 4.40 23.24 11.52
N ASP A 50 3.64 24.30 11.28
CA ASP A 50 3.59 25.42 12.20
C ASP A 50 2.67 25.17 13.42
N ALA A 51 2.79 26.01 14.45
CA ALA A 51 2.01 25.89 15.67
C ALA A 51 0.49 26.05 15.45
N ALA A 52 0.08 26.82 14.43
CA ALA A 52 -1.33 27.06 14.14
C ALA A 52 -1.98 25.83 13.49
N LEU A 53 -1.28 25.19 12.55
CA LEU A 53 -1.68 23.93 11.95
C LEU A 53 -1.65 22.80 12.98
N GLY A 54 -0.62 22.74 13.83
CA GLY A 54 -0.54 21.79 14.95
C GLY A 54 -1.77 21.87 15.87
N ALA A 55 -2.13 23.07 16.33
CA ALA A 55 -3.30 23.27 17.18
C ALA A 55 -4.63 22.86 16.49
N ARG A 56 -4.75 23.11 15.17
CA ARG A 56 -5.91 22.67 14.39
C ARG A 56 -5.99 21.15 14.33
N LEU A 57 -4.89 20.47 14.05
CA LEU A 57 -4.81 19.01 14.04
C LEU A 57 -5.20 18.41 15.41
N GLU A 58 -4.72 18.99 16.51
CA GLU A 58 -5.11 18.57 17.87
C GLU A 58 -6.61 18.73 18.12
N SER A 59 -7.21 19.85 17.71
CA SER A 59 -8.66 20.09 17.86
C SER A 59 -9.54 19.11 17.05
N LEU A 60 -8.98 18.53 15.99
CA LEU A 60 -9.63 17.47 15.20
C LEU A 60 -9.47 16.08 15.81
N GLY A 61 -8.83 15.99 16.98
CA GLY A 61 -8.67 14.74 17.72
C GLY A 61 -7.49 13.89 17.26
N VAL A 62 -6.44 14.49 16.68
CA VAL A 62 -5.18 13.78 16.43
C VAL A 62 -4.60 13.30 17.76
N VAL A 63 -4.40 11.98 17.86
CA VAL A 63 -3.89 11.29 19.05
C VAL A 63 -2.36 11.18 19.01
N ARG A 64 -1.79 11.09 17.80
CA ARG A 64 -0.34 10.99 17.60
C ARG A 64 0.05 11.63 16.27
N GLY A 65 1.05 12.51 16.30
CA GLY A 65 1.74 13.06 15.14
C GLY A 65 3.21 12.65 15.14
N LEU A 66 3.76 12.34 13.97
CA LEU A 66 5.20 12.22 13.74
C LEU A 66 5.55 13.07 12.52
N GLU A 67 6.35 14.11 12.74
CA GLU A 67 6.85 14.96 11.66
C GLU A 67 7.92 14.23 10.84
N LEU A 68 7.88 14.47 9.54
CA LEU A 68 8.79 13.92 8.53
C LEU A 68 9.33 15.11 7.71
N PRO A 69 10.18 15.98 8.31
CA PRO A 69 10.54 17.27 7.75
C PRO A 69 11.31 17.17 6.43
N THR A 70 12.02 16.07 6.20
CA THR A 70 12.75 15.85 4.93
C THR A 70 11.84 15.69 3.71
N ILE A 71 10.53 15.48 3.93
CA ILE A 71 9.52 15.28 2.87
C ILE A 71 8.26 16.11 3.11
N ASP A 72 8.35 17.17 3.93
CA ASP A 72 7.24 18.08 4.25
C ASP A 72 5.94 17.35 4.60
N ALA A 73 6.02 16.37 5.52
CA ALA A 73 4.87 15.54 5.85
C ALA A 73 4.72 15.29 7.36
N VAL A 74 3.51 14.93 7.76
CA VAL A 74 3.20 14.47 9.12
C VAL A 74 2.41 13.16 9.06
N ALA A 75 2.88 12.15 9.78
CA ALA A 75 2.15 10.90 9.97
C ALA A 75 1.20 11.05 11.18
N LEU A 76 -0.09 10.85 10.95
CA LEU A 76 -1.15 11.14 11.91
C LEU A 76 -1.91 9.86 12.29
N THR A 77 -2.31 9.78 13.55
CA THR A 77 -3.34 8.85 14.04
C THR A 77 -4.52 9.66 14.55
N LEU A 78 -5.70 9.50 13.95
CA LEU A 78 -6.89 10.32 14.22
C LEU A 78 -8.18 9.54 13.92
N PRO A 79 -9.35 10.01 14.39
CA PRO A 79 -10.64 9.44 14.01
C PRO A 79 -10.83 9.41 12.49
N ALA A 80 -11.37 8.32 11.95
CA ALA A 80 -11.64 8.17 10.52
C ALA A 80 -12.51 9.32 9.97
N ALA A 81 -13.47 9.79 10.78
CA ALA A 81 -14.36 10.89 10.43
C ALA A 81 -13.66 12.25 10.29
N ALA A 82 -12.47 12.42 10.89
CA ALA A 82 -11.72 13.68 10.85
C ALA A 82 -10.79 13.78 9.62
N VAL A 83 -10.60 12.69 8.85
CA VAL A 83 -9.72 12.69 7.67
C VAL A 83 -10.10 13.76 6.63
N PRO A 84 -11.38 13.93 6.24
CA PRO A 84 -11.75 14.99 5.29
C PRO A 84 -11.45 16.38 5.83
N GLN A 85 -11.68 16.60 7.13
CA GLN A 85 -11.45 17.89 7.77
C GLN A 85 -9.96 18.26 7.78
N VAL A 86 -9.07 17.26 7.95
CA VAL A 86 -7.62 17.46 7.81
C VAL A 86 -7.24 17.80 6.37
N ALA A 87 -7.85 17.14 5.39
CA ALA A 87 -7.57 17.40 3.98
C ALA A 87 -7.99 18.82 3.53
N ASP A 88 -8.97 19.42 4.21
CA ASP A 88 -9.44 20.78 3.95
C ASP A 88 -8.63 21.87 4.69
N LEU A 89 -7.67 21.52 5.54
CA LEU A 89 -6.87 22.50 6.27
C LEU A 89 -5.93 23.26 5.33
N ALA A 90 -5.86 24.58 5.52
CA ALA A 90 -4.83 25.40 4.89
C ALA A 90 -3.43 24.88 5.27
N GLY A 91 -2.57 24.70 4.28
CA GLY A 91 -1.23 24.12 4.47
C GLY A 91 -1.18 22.59 4.32
N VAL A 92 -2.31 21.89 4.12
CA VAL A 92 -2.33 20.46 3.77
C VAL A 92 -2.56 20.31 2.27
N GLN A 93 -1.63 19.65 1.58
CA GLN A 93 -1.70 19.43 0.14
C GLN A 93 -2.40 18.12 -0.23
N ALA A 94 -2.18 17.07 0.57
CA ALA A 94 -2.76 15.75 0.34
C ALA A 94 -2.82 14.94 1.63
N VAL A 95 -3.82 14.07 1.75
CA VAL A 95 -3.90 13.09 2.85
C VAL A 95 -4.04 11.70 2.25
N VAL A 96 -3.10 10.81 2.58
CA VAL A 96 -3.08 9.44 2.06
C VAL A 96 -3.12 8.41 3.20
N PRO A 97 -3.81 7.28 3.05
CA PRO A 97 -3.77 6.21 4.04
C PRO A 97 -2.36 5.65 4.22
N GLN A 98 -1.95 5.40 5.47
CA GLN A 98 -0.71 4.69 5.73
C GLN A 98 -0.87 3.22 5.34
N ARG A 99 -0.15 2.78 4.31
CA ARG A 99 -0.18 1.40 3.84
C ARG A 99 0.60 0.48 4.78
N ARG A 100 0.15 -0.76 4.92
CA ARG A 100 0.92 -1.84 5.52
C ARG A 100 1.75 -2.52 4.44
N LEU A 101 3.05 -2.70 4.72
CA LEU A 101 3.95 -3.47 3.86
C LEU A 101 4.15 -4.86 4.47
N GLN A 102 4.24 -5.87 3.62
CA GLN A 102 4.51 -7.25 4.02
C GLN A 102 5.89 -7.66 3.53
N LEU A 103 6.71 -8.19 4.44
CA LEU A 103 8.01 -8.77 4.11
C LEU A 103 7.84 -10.20 3.62
N HIS A 104 8.58 -10.57 2.57
CA HIS A 104 8.61 -11.94 2.03
C HIS A 104 9.84 -12.69 2.55
N LEU A 105 9.82 -13.06 3.83
CA LEU A 105 10.98 -13.62 4.56
C LEU A 105 11.23 -15.12 4.36
N TYR A 106 10.33 -15.84 3.67
CA TYR A 106 10.39 -17.29 3.52
C TYR A 106 11.29 -17.77 2.37
N ARG A 107 12.14 -16.90 1.83
CA ARG A 107 13.06 -17.27 0.76
C ARG A 107 14.38 -17.77 1.34
N SER A 108 14.71 -19.04 1.09
CA SER A 108 15.98 -19.63 1.55
C SER A 108 17.17 -19.07 0.75
N LYS A 109 18.40 -19.26 1.28
CA LYS A 109 19.64 -18.84 0.61
C LYS A 109 19.73 -19.40 -0.81
N GLU A 110 19.27 -20.62 -1.03
CA GLU A 110 19.19 -21.29 -2.33
C GLU A 110 18.26 -20.54 -3.29
N GLN A 111 17.10 -20.09 -2.80
CA GLN A 111 16.10 -19.41 -3.62
C GLN A 111 16.54 -18.02 -4.08
N ILE A 112 17.33 -17.30 -3.28
CA ILE A 112 17.93 -16.01 -3.68
C ILE A 112 19.35 -16.16 -4.25
N LYS A 113 19.82 -17.41 -4.45
CA LYS A 113 21.19 -17.73 -4.90
C LYS A 113 22.30 -17.09 -4.04
N ALA A 114 22.02 -16.83 -2.76
CA ALA A 114 22.96 -16.31 -1.77
C ALA A 114 23.68 -17.46 -1.03
N LEU A 115 24.16 -18.46 -1.78
CA LEU A 115 24.80 -19.67 -1.23
C LEU A 115 26.21 -19.41 -0.69
N GLY A 116 26.76 -18.22 -0.90
CA GLY A 116 28.08 -17.84 -0.40
C GLY A 116 28.23 -16.33 -0.32
N VAL A 117 29.13 -15.90 0.57
CA VAL A 117 29.57 -14.50 0.74
C VAL A 117 30.74 -14.15 -0.17
N SER A 118 31.36 -15.16 -0.79
CA SER A 118 32.51 -15.00 -1.68
C SER A 118 32.02 -14.95 -3.13
N ALA A 119 32.07 -13.76 -3.73
CA ALA A 119 32.13 -13.66 -5.18
C ALA A 119 33.56 -13.99 -5.61
N ALA A 120 33.71 -14.82 -6.65
CA ALA A 120 35.04 -15.13 -7.18
C ALA A 120 35.75 -13.82 -7.62
N ASP A 121 37.05 -13.74 -7.32
CA ASP A 121 37.94 -12.64 -7.73
C ASP A 121 37.96 -12.48 -9.25
N ARG A 122 37.62 -13.54 -9.98
CA ARG A 122 37.46 -13.52 -11.43
C ARG A 122 36.04 -13.92 -11.80
N TYR A 123 35.43 -13.17 -12.72
CA TYR A 123 34.12 -13.52 -13.26
C TYR A 123 34.15 -13.54 -14.79
N ARG A 124 33.29 -14.35 -15.40
CA ARG A 124 33.12 -14.41 -16.85
C ARG A 124 31.89 -13.62 -17.28
N ALA A 125 32.02 -12.85 -18.34
CA ALA A 125 30.90 -12.32 -19.10
C ALA A 125 31.14 -12.63 -20.59
N GLY A 126 30.31 -13.52 -21.15
CA GLY A 126 30.54 -14.11 -22.47
C GLY A 126 31.81 -14.95 -22.51
N THR A 127 32.67 -14.70 -23.50
CA THR A 127 33.97 -15.40 -23.67
C THR A 127 35.12 -14.74 -22.90
N GLN A 128 34.89 -13.57 -22.30
CA GLN A 128 35.91 -12.80 -21.60
C GLN A 128 35.89 -13.09 -20.10
N THR A 129 37.09 -13.07 -19.51
CA THR A 129 37.30 -13.22 -18.06
C THR A 129 37.81 -11.90 -17.52
N PHE A 130 37.14 -11.37 -16.51
CA PHE A 130 37.45 -10.10 -15.86
C PHE A 130 37.98 -10.37 -14.45
N GLU A 131 38.88 -9.52 -13.98
CA GLU A 131 39.23 -9.44 -12.56
C GLU A 131 38.27 -8.47 -11.88
N ARG A 132 37.70 -8.89 -10.76
CA ARG A 132 36.88 -8.04 -9.91
C ARG A 132 37.83 -7.14 -9.13
N PRO A 133 37.72 -5.81 -9.27
CA PRO A 133 38.53 -4.90 -8.46
C PRO A 133 38.29 -5.20 -6.98
N GLY A 134 39.37 -5.35 -6.22
CA GLY A 134 39.28 -5.46 -4.76
C GLY A 134 38.75 -4.15 -4.20
N VAL A 135 37.49 -4.13 -3.78
CA VAL A 135 36.88 -2.98 -3.11
C VAL A 135 36.58 -3.37 -1.67
N THR A 136 37.10 -2.59 -0.72
CA THR A 136 36.90 -2.82 0.72
C THR A 136 35.56 -2.26 1.20
N GLY A 137 34.96 -1.33 0.44
CA GLY A 137 33.81 -0.55 0.88
C GLY A 137 34.15 0.49 1.95
N GLU A 138 35.44 0.75 2.21
CA GLU A 138 35.87 1.76 3.17
C GLU A 138 35.33 3.15 2.78
N GLY A 139 34.79 3.88 3.76
CA GLY A 139 34.13 5.16 3.55
C GLY A 139 32.70 5.09 2.99
N ILE A 140 32.16 3.89 2.75
CA ILE A 140 30.78 3.70 2.25
C ILE A 140 29.90 3.09 3.35
N THR A 141 28.78 3.76 3.65
CA THR A 141 27.74 3.25 4.55
C THR A 141 26.53 2.81 3.75
N VAL A 142 26.02 1.60 4.03
CA VAL A 142 24.80 1.06 3.41
C VAL A 142 23.69 1.04 4.45
N GLY A 143 22.63 1.82 4.22
CA GLY A 143 21.41 1.78 5.03
C GLY A 143 20.50 0.62 4.63
N ILE A 144 20.05 -0.18 5.60
CA ILE A 144 19.13 -1.30 5.38
C ILE A 144 17.85 -1.05 6.18
N ILE A 145 16.72 -0.97 5.47
CA ILE A 145 15.39 -0.84 6.08
C ILE A 145 14.72 -2.23 6.06
N ASP A 146 14.77 -2.92 7.20
CA ASP A 146 14.20 -4.26 7.39
C ASP A 146 13.61 -4.37 8.82
N SER A 147 13.27 -5.57 9.25
CA SER A 147 12.83 -5.95 10.59
C SER A 147 13.90 -5.80 11.68
N GLY A 148 15.15 -5.55 11.30
CA GLY A 148 16.29 -5.40 12.21
C GLY A 148 17.44 -6.36 11.88
N ILE A 149 18.46 -6.35 12.72
CA ILE A 149 19.67 -7.17 12.59
C ILE A 149 20.17 -7.63 13.95
N PHE A 150 20.74 -8.83 14.02
CA PHE A 150 21.54 -9.24 15.18
C PHE A 150 22.97 -8.70 15.01
N ALA A 151 23.22 -7.48 15.50
CA ALA A 151 24.47 -6.75 15.27
C ALA A 151 25.73 -7.48 15.76
N GLU A 152 25.60 -8.30 16.82
CA GLU A 152 26.72 -9.05 17.42
C GLU A 152 27.05 -10.35 16.67
N HIS A 153 26.33 -10.68 15.59
CA HIS A 153 26.59 -11.89 14.83
C HIS A 153 28.04 -11.87 14.28
N PRO A 154 28.85 -12.93 14.52
CA PRO A 154 30.26 -12.95 14.11
C PRO A 154 30.50 -12.65 12.63
N GLY A 155 29.54 -13.02 11.77
CA GLY A 155 29.58 -12.77 10.34
C GLY A 155 29.59 -11.30 9.91
N PHE A 156 29.19 -10.36 10.78
CA PHE A 156 29.29 -8.93 10.45
C PHE A 156 30.69 -8.36 10.73
N GLY A 157 31.50 -9.03 11.55
CA GLY A 157 32.88 -8.63 11.83
C GLY A 157 33.02 -7.20 12.34
N GLY A 158 32.08 -6.75 13.18
CA GLY A 158 32.10 -5.40 13.78
C GLY A 158 31.76 -4.25 12.84
N ARG A 159 31.20 -4.52 11.65
CA ARG A 159 30.87 -3.47 10.64
C ARG A 159 29.51 -2.80 10.83
N VAL A 160 28.74 -3.21 11.84
CA VAL A 160 27.42 -2.63 12.10
C VAL A 160 27.58 -1.35 12.91
N THR A 161 26.96 -0.27 12.44
CA THR A 161 26.88 1.03 13.12
C THR A 161 25.41 1.44 13.22
N THR A 162 25.08 2.23 14.25
CA THR A 162 23.71 2.72 14.53
C THR A 162 23.67 4.23 14.53
#